data_AF-A0A2D9WHM3-F1
#
_entry.id   AF-A0A2D9WHM3-F1
#
_cell.length_a   1.000
_cell.length_b   1.000
_cell.length_c   1.000
_cell.angle_alpha   90.00
_cell.angle_beta   90.00
_cell.angle_gamma   90.00
#
_symmetry.space_group_name_H-M   'P 1'
#
loop_
_entity.id
_entity.type
_entity.pdbx_description
1 polymer ?
#
loop_
_entity_poly.entity_id
_entity_poly.type
_entity_poly.pdbx_seq_one_letter_code
_entity_poly.pdbx_strand_id
1 'polypeptide(L)'
;MMSSEQTPEGDAPESPPAFIDKDQEEEAAFWRLKRAADRWRENRVKRVLAQEGESFSLTFGRVLYAVVCIIFDGLILVELPILMGRTAAAWTLYIIVLILIIRLQYDYYQKWFSVDISQIDFDRE
;
A
#
# COMPACT_ATOMS: atom_id res chain seq x y z
N MET A 1 -1.00 73.36 -26.83
CA MET A 1 -1.56 72.43 -27.83
C MET A 1 -0.42 72.02 -28.73
N MET A 2 0.14 70.82 -28.53
CA MET A 2 1.18 70.25 -29.38
C MET A 2 0.97 68.74 -29.36
N SER A 3 0.68 68.20 -30.54
CA SER A 3 0.24 66.82 -30.77
C SER A 3 1.43 65.92 -31.06
N SER A 4 1.35 64.72 -30.49
CA SER A 4 1.70 63.41 -31.06
C SER A 4 3.12 63.13 -31.55
N GLU A 5 3.78 62.14 -30.94
CA GLU A 5 4.34 61.00 -31.70
C GLU A 5 4.49 59.76 -30.79
N GLN A 6 4.00 58.63 -31.28
CA GLN A 6 4.11 57.27 -30.72
C GLN A 6 5.39 56.60 -31.26
N THR A 7 6.20 56.02 -30.34
CA THR A 7 6.80 54.64 -30.29
C THR A 7 7.61 54.17 -31.53
N PRO A 8 8.80 53.49 -31.43
CA PRO A 8 8.91 52.21 -30.70
C PRO A 8 10.28 51.72 -30.16
N GLU A 9 10.16 50.59 -29.44
CA GLU A 9 11.14 49.49 -29.25
C GLU A 9 12.41 49.68 -28.40
N GLY A 10 12.53 48.80 -27.42
CA GLY A 10 13.75 48.52 -26.69
C GLY A 10 13.48 47.57 -25.54
N ASP A 11 13.17 46.30 -25.85
CA ASP A 11 13.29 45.18 -24.91
C ASP A 11 14.72 45.17 -24.36
N ALA A 12 14.93 45.76 -23.19
CA ALA A 12 16.16 45.59 -22.44
C ALA A 12 16.01 44.28 -21.66
N PRO A 13 16.84 43.25 -21.94
CA PRO A 13 16.85 42.06 -21.09
C PRO A 13 17.32 42.51 -19.71
N GLU A 14 16.43 42.43 -18.73
CA GLU A 14 16.76 42.67 -17.32
C GLU A 14 17.89 41.71 -16.95
N SER A 15 19.09 42.25 -16.76
CA SER A 15 20.26 41.48 -16.38
C SER A 15 19.98 40.76 -15.06
N PRO A 16 20.29 39.45 -14.92
CA PRO A 16 20.10 38.76 -13.66
C PRO A 16 20.86 39.51 -12.54
N PRO A 17 20.31 39.59 -11.32
CA PRO A 17 20.89 40.40 -10.25
C PRO A 17 22.37 40.07 -10.05
N ALA A 18 23.22 41.10 -10.06
CA ALA A 18 24.68 41.00 -10.13
C ALA A 18 25.34 40.36 -8.89
N PHE A 19 24.58 40.08 -7.84
CA PHE A 19 25.02 39.30 -6.70
C PHE A 19 23.81 38.54 -6.18
N ILE A 20 23.88 37.20 -6.23
CA ILE A 20 22.91 36.40 -5.50
C ILE A 20 23.29 36.49 -4.02
N ASP A 21 22.37 36.95 -3.20
CA ASP A 21 22.56 37.16 -1.77
C ASP A 21 22.80 35.78 -1.12
N LYS A 22 24.06 35.50 -0.77
CA LYS A 22 24.51 34.17 -0.35
C LYS A 22 23.72 33.66 0.87
N ASP A 23 23.34 34.58 1.76
CA ASP A 23 22.53 34.28 2.94
C ASP A 23 21.13 33.78 2.55
N GLN A 24 20.49 34.35 1.51
CA GLN A 24 19.21 33.87 0.99
C GLN A 24 19.31 32.50 0.32
N GLU A 25 20.41 32.22 -0.41
CA GLU A 25 20.64 30.89 -0.99
C GLU A 25 20.87 29.84 0.08
N GLU A 26 21.64 30.17 1.12
CA GLU A 26 21.92 29.31 2.26
C GLU A 26 20.64 29.03 3.07
N GLU A 27 19.80 30.03 3.33
CA GLU A 27 18.50 29.86 3.97
C GLU A 27 17.55 29.01 3.10
N ALA A 28 17.50 29.27 1.80
CA ALA A 28 16.68 28.48 0.89
C ALA A 28 17.18 27.02 0.80
N ALA A 29 18.49 26.80 0.80
CA ALA A 29 19.09 25.47 0.85
C ALA A 29 18.81 24.77 2.19
N PHE A 30 18.90 25.50 3.30
CA PHE A 30 18.56 25.00 4.64
C PHE A 30 17.10 24.55 4.70
N TRP A 31 16.16 25.34 4.20
CA TRP A 31 14.75 24.97 4.18
C TRP A 31 14.45 23.79 3.25
N ARG A 32 15.20 23.61 2.15
CA ARG A 32 15.11 22.41 1.30
C ARG A 32 15.60 21.17 2.04
N LEU A 33 16.75 21.27 2.70
CA LEU A 33 17.32 20.20 3.52
C LEU A 33 16.40 19.83 4.68
N LYS A 34 15.87 20.82 5.39
CA LYS A 34 14.91 20.61 6.48
C LYS A 34 13.65 19.89 5.99
N ARG A 35 13.02 20.34 4.90
CA ARG A 35 11.85 19.65 4.32
C ARG A 35 12.17 18.24 3.83
N ALA A 36 13.38 17.97 3.39
CA ALA A 36 13.81 16.62 3.02
C ALA A 36 13.99 15.74 4.26
N ALA A 37 14.59 16.28 5.33
CA ALA A 37 14.79 15.60 6.60
C ALA A 37 13.46 15.32 7.32
N ASP A 38 12.53 16.29 7.32
CA ASP A 38 11.19 16.14 7.91
C ASP A 38 10.40 15.06 7.18
N ARG A 39 10.41 15.07 5.83
CA ARG A 39 9.81 13.98 5.03
C ARG A 39 10.42 12.62 5.31
N TRP A 40 11.74 12.55 5.49
CA TRP A 40 12.41 11.29 5.85
C TRP A 40 11.99 10.80 7.24
N ARG A 41 11.89 11.71 8.21
CA ARG A 41 11.46 11.41 9.58
C ARG A 41 10.01 10.93 9.61
N GLU A 42 9.11 11.61 8.91
CA GLU A 42 7.72 11.19 8.76
C GLU A 42 7.61 9.81 8.11
N ASN A 43 8.34 9.56 7.02
CA ASN A 43 8.30 8.26 6.34
C ASN A 43 8.84 7.12 7.23
N ARG A 44 9.83 7.40 8.08
CA ARG A 44 10.33 6.44 9.07
C ARG A 44 9.28 6.15 10.14
N VAL A 45 8.66 7.18 10.71
CA VAL A 45 7.62 7.04 11.73
C VAL A 45 6.39 6.31 11.17
N LYS A 46 5.94 6.67 9.96
CA LYS A 46 4.86 5.99 9.23
C LYS A 46 5.13 4.50 9.06
N ARG A 47 6.36 4.12 8.70
CA ARG A 47 6.76 2.71 8.54
C ARG A 47 6.70 1.93 9.86
N VAL A 48 7.17 2.53 10.96
CA VAL A 48 7.18 1.89 12.27
C VAL A 48 5.75 1.72 12.80
N LEU A 49 4.91 2.75 12.71
CA LEU A 49 3.51 2.68 13.15
C LEU A 49 2.68 1.70 12.31
N ALA A 50 2.93 1.61 11.00
CA ALA A 50 2.28 0.62 10.15
C ALA A 50 2.64 -0.84 10.55
N GLN A 51 3.84 -1.06 11.10
CA GLN A 51 4.24 -2.36 11.63
C GLN A 51 3.66 -2.64 13.03
N GLU A 52 3.43 -1.60 13.83
CA GLU A 52 2.87 -1.71 15.19
C GLU A 52 1.35 -1.90 15.19
N GLY A 53 0.67 -1.42 14.14
CA GLY A 53 -0.79 -1.55 13.96
C GLY A 53 -1.27 -2.92 13.48
N GLU A 54 -0.39 -3.80 12.96
CA GLU A 54 -0.79 -5.18 12.64
C GLU A 54 -0.83 -6.00 13.93
N SER A 55 -2.05 -6.26 14.42
CA SER A 55 -2.25 -7.06 15.63
C SER A 55 -1.59 -8.43 15.46
N PHE A 56 -0.72 -8.82 16.40
CA PHE A 56 -0.12 -10.14 16.46
C PHE A 56 -1.17 -11.28 16.35
N SER A 57 -2.38 -11.03 16.85
CA SER A 57 -3.53 -11.95 16.74
C SER A 57 -4.01 -12.17 15.32
N LEU A 58 -3.93 -11.16 14.43
CA LEU A 58 -4.28 -11.30 13.01
C LEU A 58 -3.25 -12.15 12.29
N THR A 59 -1.96 -11.88 12.50
CA THR A 59 -0.88 -12.66 11.89
C THR A 59 -0.92 -14.12 12.34
N PHE A 60 -1.08 -14.36 13.64
CA PHE A 60 -1.23 -15.71 14.19
C PHE A 60 -2.53 -16.38 13.70
N GLY A 61 -3.63 -15.63 13.64
CA GLY A 61 -4.92 -16.10 13.15
C GLY A 61 -4.87 -16.57 11.70
N ARG A 62 -4.14 -15.87 10.82
CA ARG A 62 -3.93 -16.28 9.41
C ARG A 62 -3.21 -17.62 9.31
N VAL A 63 -2.16 -17.81 10.10
CA VAL A 63 -1.39 -19.07 10.12
C VAL A 63 -2.26 -20.20 10.65
N LEU A 64 -2.96 -19.99 11.76
CA LEU A 64 -3.86 -20.99 12.33
C LEU A 64 -5.00 -21.36 11.37
N TYR A 65 -5.59 -20.37 10.70
CA TYR A 65 -6.61 -20.59 9.69
C TYR A 65 -6.09 -21.45 8.53
N ALA A 66 -4.91 -21.13 7.99
CA ALA A 66 -4.29 -21.90 6.92
C ALA A 66 -4.02 -23.35 7.34
N VAL A 67 -3.55 -23.57 8.58
CA VAL A 67 -3.33 -24.93 9.12
C VAL A 67 -4.64 -25.70 9.19
N VAL A 68 -5.73 -25.08 9.66
CA VAL A 68 -7.05 -25.72 9.72
C VAL A 68 -7.56 -26.08 8.31
N CYS A 69 -7.42 -25.17 7.34
CA CYS A 69 -7.80 -25.44 5.94
C CYS A 69 -7.02 -26.61 5.34
N ILE A 70 -5.70 -26.68 5.55
CA ILE A 70 -4.87 -27.79 5.06
C ILE A 70 -5.30 -29.12 5.68
N ILE A 71 -5.57 -29.14 6.99
CA ILE A 71 -6.05 -30.35 7.68
C ILE A 71 -7.42 -30.76 7.14
N PHE A 72 -8.34 -29.82 6.96
CA PHE A 72 -9.66 -30.09 6.42
C PHE A 72 -9.58 -30.64 4.98
N ASP A 73 -8.84 -29.97 4.10
CA ASP A 73 -8.69 -30.36 2.69
C ASP A 73 -7.95 -31.69 2.53
N GLY A 74 -6.88 -31.90 3.29
CA GLY A 74 -6.01 -33.06 3.16
C GLY A 74 -6.48 -34.30 3.93
N LEU A 75 -7.11 -34.13 5.09
CA LEU A 75 -7.51 -35.24 5.96
C LEU A 75 -8.98 -35.60 5.75
N ILE A 76 -9.88 -34.61 5.82
CA ILE A 76 -11.32 -34.85 5.75
C ILE A 76 -11.76 -35.06 4.30
N LEU A 77 -11.30 -34.19 3.40
CA LEU A 77 -11.76 -34.21 2.01
C LEU A 77 -11.24 -35.43 1.23
N VAL A 78 -10.03 -35.89 1.54
CA VAL A 78 -9.43 -37.11 0.94
C VAL A 78 -10.14 -38.38 1.42
N GLU A 79 -10.85 -38.35 2.54
CA GLU A 79 -11.63 -39.51 2.99
C GLU A 79 -12.82 -39.81 2.06
N LEU A 80 -13.39 -38.80 1.40
CA LEU A 80 -14.49 -38.96 0.43
C LEU A 80 -14.16 -39.95 -0.71
N PRO A 81 -13.07 -39.78 -1.49
CA PRO A 81 -12.74 -40.74 -2.54
C PRO A 81 -12.36 -42.11 -1.99
N ILE A 82 -11.84 -42.21 -0.75
CA ILE A 82 -11.52 -43.49 -0.11
C ILE A 82 -12.80 -44.26 0.22
N LEU A 83 -13.80 -43.60 0.81
CA LEU A 83 -15.10 -44.19 1.16
C LEU A 83 -15.89 -44.60 -0.10
N MET A 84 -15.77 -43.85 -1.19
CA MET A 84 -16.38 -44.19 -2.49
C MET A 84 -15.64 -45.30 -3.28
N GLY A 85 -14.68 -45.98 -2.66
CA GLY A 85 -13.99 -47.11 -3.29
C GLY A 85 -12.90 -46.72 -4.28
N ARG A 86 -12.35 -45.50 -4.18
CA ARG A 86 -11.21 -45.00 -4.98
C ARG A 86 -11.45 -45.04 -6.50
N THR A 87 -12.70 -44.91 -6.92
CA THR A 87 -13.07 -44.89 -8.34
C THR A 87 -12.65 -43.59 -9.02
N ALA A 88 -12.44 -43.61 -10.35
CA ALA A 88 -12.09 -42.40 -11.11
C ALA A 88 -13.14 -41.29 -11.00
N ALA A 89 -14.42 -41.66 -10.90
CA ALA A 89 -15.51 -40.74 -10.66
C ALA A 89 -15.41 -40.08 -9.28
N ALA A 90 -15.03 -40.82 -8.24
CA ALA A 90 -14.84 -40.29 -6.90
C ALA A 90 -13.69 -39.28 -6.83
N TRP A 91 -12.57 -39.55 -7.52
CA TRP A 91 -11.47 -38.59 -7.67
C TRP A 91 -11.89 -37.33 -8.43
N THR A 92 -12.70 -37.48 -9.49
CA THR A 92 -13.22 -36.35 -10.28
C THR A 92 -14.15 -35.48 -9.42
N LEU A 93 -15.05 -36.10 -8.66
CA LEU A 93 -15.93 -35.42 -7.71
C LEU A 93 -15.12 -34.72 -6.61
N TYR A 94 -14.10 -35.39 -6.06
CA TYR A 94 -13.19 -34.81 -5.08
C TYR A 94 -12.54 -33.53 -5.60
N ILE A 95 -11.99 -33.54 -6.82
CA ILE A 95 -11.34 -32.36 -7.42
C ILE A 95 -12.34 -31.20 -7.54
N ILE A 96 -13.56 -31.47 -8.01
CA ILE A 96 -14.60 -30.44 -8.16
C ILE A 96 -14.93 -29.83 -6.79
N VAL A 97 -15.16 -30.67 -5.78
CA VAL A 97 -15.47 -30.21 -4.42
C VAL A 97 -14.30 -29.42 -3.82
N LEU A 98 -13.07 -29.90 -4.00
CA LEU A 98 -11.86 -29.24 -3.52
C LEU A 98 -11.74 -27.82 -4.10
N ILE A 99 -11.96 -27.65 -5.40
CA ILE A 99 -11.92 -26.33 -6.05
C ILE A 99 -12.96 -25.38 -5.45
N LEU A 100 -14.19 -25.87 -5.20
CA LEU A 100 -15.24 -25.05 -4.58
C LEU A 100 -14.88 -24.65 -3.15
N ILE A 101 -14.33 -25.58 -2.38
CA ILE A 101 -13.95 -25.34 -0.99
C ILE A 101 -12.77 -24.37 -0.90
N ILE A 102 -11.74 -24.52 -1.74
CA ILE A 102 -10.63 -23.58 -1.79
C ILE A 102 -11.12 -22.17 -2.13
N ARG A 103 -12.07 -22.01 -3.07
CA ARG A 103 -12.66 -20.70 -3.36
C ARG A 103 -13.41 -20.13 -2.16
N LEU A 104 -14.21 -20.95 -1.49
CA LEU A 104 -14.93 -20.53 -0.28
C LEU A 104 -13.96 -20.12 0.84
N GLN A 105 -12.91 -20.92 1.08
CA GLN A 105 -11.86 -20.63 2.06
C GLN A 105 -11.13 -19.34 1.72
N TYR A 106 -10.81 -19.11 0.44
CA TYR A 106 -10.18 -17.88 -0.01
C TYR A 106 -11.09 -16.66 0.24
N ASP A 107 -12.35 -16.72 -0.15
CA ASP A 107 -13.30 -15.63 0.08
C ASP A 107 -13.51 -15.36 1.56
N TYR A 108 -13.59 -16.41 2.39
CA TYR A 108 -13.71 -16.28 3.83
C TYR A 108 -12.44 -15.69 4.44
N TYR A 109 -11.27 -16.17 4.03
CA TYR A 109 -9.98 -15.63 4.45
C TYR A 109 -9.87 -14.14 4.14
N GLN A 110 -10.23 -13.73 2.91
CA GLN A 110 -10.22 -12.33 2.52
C GLN A 110 -11.19 -11.50 3.38
N LYS A 111 -12.40 -11.99 3.66
CA LYS A 111 -13.38 -11.25 4.50
C LYS A 111 -12.98 -11.16 5.97
N TRP A 112 -12.38 -12.21 6.52
CA TRP A 112 -12.08 -12.29 7.96
C TRP A 112 -10.73 -11.67 8.32
N PHE A 113 -9.77 -11.74 7.39
CA PHE A 113 -8.42 -11.21 7.56
C PHE A 113 -8.12 -10.01 6.64
N SER A 114 -9.14 -9.44 5.98
CA SER A 114 -9.02 -8.12 5.36
C SER A 114 -8.66 -7.13 6.45
N VAL A 115 -7.41 -6.71 6.44
CA VAL A 115 -6.96 -5.61 7.27
C VAL A 115 -7.44 -4.35 6.59
N ASP A 116 -8.39 -3.67 7.20
CA ASP A 116 -8.76 -2.31 6.81
C ASP A 116 -7.59 -1.39 7.16
N ILE A 117 -6.63 -1.29 6.24
CA ILE A 117 -5.53 -0.32 6.29
C ILE A 117 -6.09 1.12 6.22
N SER A 118 -7.38 1.26 5.85
CA SER A 118 -8.13 2.52 5.78
C SER A 118 -8.40 3.18 7.15
N GLN A 119 -8.28 2.47 8.28
CA GLN A 119 -8.43 3.07 9.62
C GLN A 119 -7.23 3.91 10.07
N ILE A 120 -6.16 3.92 9.27
CA ILE A 120 -5.08 4.87 9.44
C ILE A 120 -5.46 6.17 8.71
N ASP A 121 -6.44 6.87 9.27
CA ASP A 121 -6.80 8.23 8.86
C ASP A 121 -5.96 9.20 9.71
N PHE A 122 -4.88 9.73 9.12
CA PHE A 122 -3.92 10.61 9.80
C PHE A 122 -4.11 12.10 9.46
N ASP A 123 -5.29 12.48 8.94
CA ASP A 123 -5.67 13.89 8.77
C ASP A 123 -6.53 14.38 9.95
N ARG A 124 -6.02 14.22 11.18
CA ARG A 124 -6.59 14.86 12.37
C ARG A 124 -5.63 15.93 12.88
N GLU A 125 -5.90 17.14 12.38
CA GLU A 125 -5.42 18.50 12.73
C GLU A 125 -4.22 18.64 13.69
#